data_AF-A0A350YXY3-F1
#
_entry.id   AF-A0A350YXY3-F1
#
_cell.length_a   1.000
_cell.length_b   1.000
_cell.length_c   1.000
_cell.angle_alpha   90.00
_cell.angle_beta   90.00
_cell.angle_gamma   90.00
#
_symmetry.space_group_name_H-M   'P 1'
#
loop_
_entity.id
_entity.type
_entity.pdbx_description
1 polymer ?
#
loop_
_entity_poly.entity_id
_entity_poly.type
_entity_poly.pdbx_seq_one_letter_code
_entity_poly.pdbx_strand_id
1 'polypeptide(L)' 'MKTGIINPFITGGYLSLDYFYDREEETKRILDAISSRRNLTLISLRRMGKTGLRKHVKYQLE' A
#
# COMPACT_ATOMS: atom_id res chain seq x y z
N MET A 1 -1.40 34.05 -16.97
CA MET A 1 -1.50 32.98 -15.94
C MET A 1 -2.16 31.78 -16.58
N LYS A 2 -1.48 30.64 -16.76
CA LYS A 2 -2.13 29.41 -17.24
C LYS A 2 -2.92 28.83 -16.08
N THR A 3 -4.25 28.88 -16.14
CA THR A 3 -5.10 28.04 -15.29
C THR A 3 -4.88 26.60 -15.74
N GLY A 4 -3.88 25.96 -15.15
CA GLY A 4 -3.56 24.57 -15.45
C GLY A 4 -4.71 23.70 -14.99
N ILE A 5 -5.28 22.92 -15.90
CA ILE A 5 -6.24 21.87 -15.55
C ILE A 5 -5.51 20.91 -14.60
N ILE A 6 -5.86 20.95 -13.32
CA ILE A 6 -5.35 20.02 -12.32
C ILE A 6 -6.17 18.74 -12.48
N ASN A 7 -5.49 17.61 -12.71
CA ASN A 7 -6.18 16.33 -12.80
C ASN A 7 -6.80 16.01 -11.42
N PRO A 8 -8.13 15.86 -11.31
CA PRO A 8 -8.77 15.52 -10.04
C PRO A 8 -8.53 14.06 -9.63
N PHE A 9 -8.02 13.22 -10.54
CA PHE A 9 -7.71 11.82 -10.30
C PHE A 9 -6.24 11.61 -9.94
N ILE A 10 -6.02 10.76 -8.95
CA ILE A 10 -4.69 10.29 -8.57
C ILE A 10 -4.21 9.33 -9.68
N THR A 11 -3.29 9.79 -10.52
CA THR A 11 -2.69 8.99 -11.59
C THR A 11 -1.35 8.36 -11.21
N GLY A 12 -0.78 8.76 -10.06
CA GLY A 12 0.46 8.24 -9.49
C GLY A 12 0.25 7.11 -8.49
N GLY A 13 1.35 6.52 -7.99
CA GLY A 13 1.33 5.37 -7.07
C GLY A 13 0.79 5.66 -5.66
N TYR A 14 1.31 4.96 -4.65
CA TYR A 14 0.90 5.10 -3.25
C TYR A 14 1.00 6.56 -2.77
N LEU A 15 -0.15 7.18 -2.42
CA LEU A 15 -0.25 8.60 -2.08
C LEU A 15 -0.27 8.85 -0.56
N SER A 16 -1.18 8.21 0.18
CA SER A 16 -1.23 8.23 1.66
C SER A 16 -1.95 6.99 2.19
N LEU A 17 -1.98 6.84 3.52
CA LEU A 17 -2.75 5.79 4.21
C LEU A 17 -4.22 5.79 3.80
N ASP A 18 -4.83 6.97 3.74
CA ASP A 18 -6.27 7.14 3.50
C ASP A 18 -6.70 6.69 2.10
N TYR A 19 -5.74 6.61 1.17
CA TYR A 19 -5.96 6.13 -0.20
C TYR A 19 -5.55 4.66 -0.39
N PHE A 20 -5.09 3.97 0.66
CA PHE A 20 -4.75 2.54 0.59
C PHE A 20 -5.95 1.67 0.94
N TYR A 21 -6.87 1.56 -0.02
CA TYR A 21 -8.14 0.88 0.16
C TYR A 21 -8.05 -0.64 -0.03
N ASP A 22 -8.85 -1.38 0.74
CA ASP A 22 -9.22 -2.79 0.54
C ASP A 22 -8.11 -3.85 0.65
N ARG A 23 -7.15 -3.65 1.57
CA ARG A 23 -6.05 -4.61 1.86
C ARG A 23 -5.78 -4.80 3.35
N GLU A 24 -6.80 -4.65 4.18
CA GLU A 24 -6.68 -4.74 5.64
C GLU A 24 -6.26 -6.15 6.10
N GLU A 25 -6.88 -7.21 5.58
CA GLU A 25 -6.51 -8.58 5.94
C GLU A 25 -5.08 -8.94 5.54
N GLU A 26 -4.66 -8.53 4.34
CA GLU A 26 -3.31 -8.82 3.85
C GLU A 26 -2.26 -8.05 4.67
N THR A 27 -2.56 -6.80 5.02
CA THR A 27 -1.75 -5.99 5.94
C THR A 27 -1.65 -6.65 7.32
N LYS A 28 -2.76 -7.09 7.90
CA LYS A 28 -2.81 -7.79 9.18
C LYS A 28 -1.95 -9.05 9.16
N ARG A 29 -2.08 -9.89 8.13
CA ARG A 29 -1.27 -11.11 7.98
C ARG A 29 0.23 -10.82 7.93
N ILE A 30 0.64 -9.68 7.35
CA ILE A 30 2.04 -9.26 7.32
C ILE A 30 2.48 -8.79 8.71
N LEU A 31 1.68 -7.95 9.38
CA LEU A 31 1.99 -7.48 10.74
C LEU A 31 2.11 -8.65 11.73
N ASP A 32 1.20 -9.63 11.65
CA ASP A 32 1.24 -10.85 12.45
C ASP A 32 2.48 -11.71 12.14
N ALA A 33 2.92 -11.75 10.88
CA ALA A 33 4.15 -12.45 10.51
C ALA A 33 5.39 -11.76 11.09
N ILE A 34 5.41 -10.43 11.10
CA ILE A 34 6.50 -9.62 11.67
C ILE A 34 6.57 -9.81 13.18
N SER A 35 5.42 -9.72 13.88
CA SER A 35 5.37 -9.92 15.34
C SER A 35 5.80 -11.34 15.75
N SER A 36 5.43 -12.34 14.96
CA SER A 36 5.85 -13.74 15.16
C SER A 36 7.25 -14.07 14.61
N ARG A 37 7.97 -13.10 14.03
CA ARG A 37 9.33 -13.26 13.45
C ARG A 37 9.45 -14.39 12.44
N ARG A 38 8.43 -14.58 11.60
CA ARG A 38 8.40 -15.61 10.57
C ARG A 38 8.48 -15.01 9.17
N ASN A 39 8.99 -15.80 8.24
CA ASN A 39 8.99 -15.43 6.83
C ASN A 39 7.57 -15.56 6.24
N LEU A 40 7.22 -14.65 5.33
CA LEU A 40 5.96 -14.63 4.61
C LEU A 40 6.23 -14.31 3.14
N THR A 41 5.62 -15.08 2.23
CA THR A 41 5.71 -14.84 0.79
C THR A 41 4.42 -14.20 0.29
N LEU A 42 4.53 -13.07 -0.41
CA LEU A 42 3.40 -12.38 -1.03
C LEU A 42 3.25 -12.79 -2.50
N ILE A 43 2.16 -13.49 -2.82
CA ILE A 43 1.84 -13.96 -4.17
C ILE A 43 0.58 -13.26 -4.66
N SER A 44 0.65 -12.65 -5.84
CA SER A 44 -0.50 -12.04 -6.52
C SER A 44 -0.17 -11.76 -7.99
N LEU A 45 -1.16 -11.40 -8.80
CA LEU A 45 -0.99 -11.01 -10.20
C LEU A 45 -0.13 -9.74 -10.36
N ARG A 46 0.29 -9.45 -11.60
CA ARG A 46 1.04 -8.22 -11.93
C ARG A 46 0.16 -6.99 -11.67
N ARG A 47 0.77 -5.89 -11.21
CA ARG A 47 0.11 -4.59 -10.92
C ARG A 47 -0.91 -4.59 -9.76
N MET A 48 -0.97 -5.65 -8.95
CA MET A 48 -1.81 -5.71 -7.74
C MET A 48 -1.32 -4.86 -6.56
N GLY A 49 -0.42 -3.90 -6.76
CA GLY A 49 -0.02 -2.96 -5.71
C GLY A 49 0.90 -3.53 -4.60
N LYS A 50 1.61 -4.65 -4.83
CA LYS A 50 2.56 -5.24 -3.84
C LYS A 50 3.55 -4.21 -3.26
N THR A 51 4.08 -3.30 -4.09
CA THR A 51 4.99 -2.23 -3.64
C THR A 51 4.29 -1.22 -2.72
N GLY A 52 3.02 -0.91 -3.00
CA GLY A 52 2.20 -0.04 -2.14
C GLY A 52 1.92 -0.70 -0.79
N LEU A 53 1.56 -1.99 -0.80
CA LEU A 53 1.31 -2.77 0.41
C LEU A 53 2.51 -2.79 1.35
N ARG A 54 3.73 -2.97 0.83
CA ARG A 54 4.95 -2.92 1.66
C ARG A 54 5.18 -1.54 2.29
N LYS A 55 4.90 -0.46 1.56
CA LYS A 55 5.01 0.91 2.10
C LYS A 55 3.97 1.17 3.18
N HIS A 56 2.75 0.70 2.96
CA HIS A 56 1.65 0.81 3.92
C HIS A 56 2.00 0.10 5.24
N VAL A 57 2.45 -1.16 5.18
CA VAL A 57 2.89 -1.91 6.37
C VAL A 57 4.03 -1.20 7.10
N LYS A 58 5.02 -0.67 6.37
CA LYS A 58 6.13 0.08 6.98
C LYS A 58 5.63 1.28 7.77
N TYR A 59 4.67 2.03 7.22
CA TYR A 59 4.08 3.18 7.90
C TYR A 59 3.33 2.78 9.18
N GLN A 60 2.68 1.61 9.22
CA GLN A 60 1.95 1.13 10.41
C GLN A 60 2.88 0.65 11.54
N LEU A 61 4.18 0.45 11.26
CA LEU A 61 5.18 -0.01 12.23
C LEU A 61 6.05 1.13 12.79
N GLU A 62 6.02 2.31 12.16
CA GLU A 62 6.70 3.54 12.59
C GLU A 62 5.77 4.38 13.47
#